data_AF-A0AAT9GU39-F1
#
_entry.id   AF-A0AAT9GU39-F1
#
_cell.length_a   1.000
_cell.length_b   1.000
_cell.length_c   1.000
_cell.angle_alpha   90.00
_cell.angle_beta   90.00
_cell.angle_gamma   90.00
#
_symmetry.space_group_name_H-M   'P 1'
#
loop_
_entity.id
_entity.type
_entity.pdbx_description
1 polymer ?
#
loop_
_entity_poly.entity_id
_entity_poly.type
_entity_poly.pdbx_seq_one_letter_code
_entity_poly.pdbx_strand_id
1 'polypeptide(L)'
;MANQIYLLIFVGLLTSLINIILQYLLVKIKMKKIENEWITLKSIASLSSFKNYLDVVSADEAQELLEELLVGLRMTPSIDLLSNNVEEKLKSLKGGLKALLDSLNITDLLNAYYISAKKSNQLGMIMSYISLLIILLSIVTPLSLFLLGVSLGLGINSLYLLLNSYVNIEKIEKIKRKLKTLLLE
;
A
#
# COMPACT_ATOMS: atom_id res chain seq x y z
N MET A 1 16.06 -2.09 -46.50
CA MET A 1 15.28 -1.29 -45.52
C MET A 1 13.93 -1.90 -45.17
N ALA A 2 13.05 -2.21 -46.14
CA ALA A 2 11.70 -2.75 -45.84
C ALA A 2 11.72 -3.98 -44.90
N ASN A 3 12.62 -4.93 -45.14
CA ASN A 3 12.74 -6.14 -44.32
C ASN A 3 13.14 -5.87 -42.85
N GLN A 4 13.90 -4.80 -42.59
CA GLN A 4 14.29 -4.39 -41.24
C GLN A 4 13.14 -3.72 -40.49
N ILE A 5 12.30 -2.94 -41.20
CA ILE A 5 11.11 -2.30 -40.62
C ILE A 5 10.10 -3.38 -40.20
N TYR A 6 9.84 -4.37 -41.04
CA TYR A 6 8.96 -5.49 -40.68
C TYR A 6 9.49 -6.30 -39.49
N LEU A 7 10.81 -6.52 -39.41
CA LEU A 7 11.43 -7.15 -38.25
C LEU A 7 11.21 -6.33 -36.97
N LEU A 8 11.37 -5.01 -37.03
CA LEU A 8 11.14 -4.10 -35.89
C LEU A 8 9.67 -4.10 -35.44
N ILE A 9 8.74 -4.08 -36.40
CA ILE A 9 7.29 -4.21 -36.09
C ILE A 9 7.01 -5.54 -35.40
N PHE A 10 7.58 -6.64 -35.89
CA PHE A 10 7.40 -7.96 -35.29
C PHE A 10 7.95 -8.04 -33.86
N VAL A 11 9.15 -7.51 -33.62
CA VAL A 11 9.73 -7.43 -32.26
C VAL A 11 8.89 -6.53 -31.35
N GLY A 12 8.38 -5.41 -31.88
CA GLY A 12 7.48 -4.51 -31.17
C GLY A 12 6.17 -5.19 -30.75
N LEU A 13 5.55 -5.95 -31.66
CA LEU A 13 4.35 -6.75 -31.37
C LEU A 13 4.60 -7.75 -30.24
N LEU A 14 5.66 -8.55 -30.35
CA LEU A 14 6.03 -9.52 -29.31
C LEU A 14 6.24 -8.83 -27.96
N THR A 15 6.97 -7.73 -27.95
CA THR A 15 7.25 -6.98 -26.71
C THR A 15 5.98 -6.41 -26.09
N SER A 16 5.07 -5.86 -26.90
CA SER A 16 3.78 -5.35 -26.44
C SER A 16 2.90 -6.46 -25.87
N LEU A 17 2.87 -7.64 -26.50
CA LEU A 17 2.13 -8.80 -26.01
C LEU A 17 2.68 -9.31 -24.68
N ILE A 18 4.01 -9.47 -24.57
CA ILE A 18 4.67 -9.87 -23.33
C ILE A 18 4.35 -8.89 -22.20
N ASN A 19 4.38 -7.59 -22.49
CA ASN A 19 4.09 -6.55 -21.50
C ASN A 19 2.64 -6.63 -20.99
N ILE A 20 1.66 -6.83 -21.88
CA ILE A 20 0.25 -7.05 -21.49
C ILE A 20 0.12 -8.29 -20.59
N ILE A 21 0.79 -9.39 -20.96
CA ILE A 21 0.79 -10.63 -20.18
C ILE A 21 1.39 -10.40 -18.78
N LEU A 22 2.53 -9.69 -18.69
CA LEU A 22 3.17 -9.37 -17.43
C LEU A 22 2.28 -8.52 -16.53
N GLN A 23 1.61 -7.50 -17.07
CA GLN A 23 0.66 -6.70 -16.30
C GLN A 23 -0.52 -7.51 -15.78
N TYR A 24 -1.04 -8.42 -16.59
CA TYR A 24 -2.10 -9.31 -16.17
C TYR A 24 -1.63 -10.27 -15.05
N LEU A 25 -0.53 -10.99 -15.26
CA LEU A 25 -0.08 -12.04 -14.34
C LEU A 25 0.51 -11.49 -13.04
N LEU A 26 1.40 -10.50 -13.12
CA LEU A 26 2.15 -10.02 -11.95
C LEU A 26 1.32 -9.09 -11.06
N VAL A 27 0.43 -8.31 -11.65
CA VAL A 27 -0.28 -7.24 -10.94
C VAL A 27 -1.76 -7.55 -10.82
N LYS A 28 -2.47 -7.84 -11.91
CA LYS A 28 -3.93 -8.02 -11.87
C LYS A 28 -4.35 -9.22 -11.00
N ILE A 29 -3.64 -10.35 -11.09
CA ILE A 29 -3.91 -11.51 -10.23
C ILE A 29 -3.67 -11.17 -8.76
N LYS A 30 -2.52 -10.56 -8.43
CA LYS A 30 -2.19 -10.18 -7.05
C LYS A 30 -3.17 -9.16 -6.47
N MET A 31 -3.57 -8.17 -7.26
CA MET A 31 -4.58 -7.17 -6.86
C MET A 31 -5.92 -7.81 -6.56
N LYS A 32 -6.37 -8.76 -7.39
CA LYS A 32 -7.63 -9.48 -7.16
C LYS A 32 -7.60 -10.26 -5.84
N LYS A 33 -6.45 -10.87 -5.51
CA LYS A 33 -6.26 -11.53 -4.22
C LYS A 33 -6.36 -10.54 -3.05
N ILE A 34 -5.70 -9.38 -3.15
CA ILE A 34 -5.77 -8.32 -2.13
C ILE A 34 -7.19 -7.79 -1.99
N GLU A 35 -7.91 -7.59 -3.09
CA GLU A 35 -9.29 -7.10 -3.10
C GLU A 35 -10.25 -8.08 -2.40
N ASN A 36 -10.09 -9.38 -2.63
CA ASN A 36 -10.86 -10.42 -1.93
C ASN A 36 -10.56 -10.47 -0.43
N GLU A 37 -9.32 -10.21 -0.03
CA GLU A 37 -8.87 -10.23 1.36
C GLU A 37 -8.98 -8.85 2.04
N TRP A 38 -9.50 -7.84 1.34
CA TRP A 38 -9.38 -6.44 1.76
C TRP A 38 -10.12 -6.13 3.06
N ILE A 39 -11.34 -6.67 3.18
CA ILE A 39 -12.17 -6.53 4.39
C ILE A 39 -11.47 -7.18 5.58
N THR A 40 -10.91 -8.38 5.37
CA THR A 40 -10.16 -9.11 6.39
C THR A 40 -8.89 -8.36 6.81
N LEU A 41 -8.16 -7.79 5.85
CA LEU A 41 -6.97 -6.97 6.11
C LEU A 41 -7.28 -5.73 6.93
N LYS A 42 -8.37 -5.01 6.61
CA LYS A 42 -8.82 -3.86 7.40
C LYS A 42 -9.23 -4.27 8.81
N SER A 43 -9.99 -5.36 8.93
CA SER A 43 -10.40 -5.89 10.22
C SER A 43 -9.20 -6.31 11.08
N ILE A 44 -8.20 -6.98 10.49
CA ILE A 44 -6.94 -7.35 11.14
C ILE A 44 -6.15 -6.12 11.57
N ALA A 45 -6.06 -5.10 10.72
CA ALA A 45 -5.37 -3.85 11.05
C ALA A 45 -6.06 -3.14 12.24
N SER A 46 -7.40 -3.05 12.23
CA SER A 46 -8.15 -2.48 13.34
C SER A 46 -8.08 -3.32 14.61
N LEU A 47 -8.07 -4.65 14.50
CA LEU A 47 -8.00 -5.55 15.65
C LEU A 47 -6.61 -5.53 16.29
N SER A 48 -5.54 -5.52 15.48
CA SER A 48 -4.17 -5.33 15.97
C SER A 48 -3.99 -3.95 16.61
N SER A 49 -4.63 -2.92 16.06
CA SER A 49 -4.68 -1.58 16.66
C SER A 49 -5.34 -1.60 18.03
N PHE A 50 -6.48 -2.26 18.13
CA PHE A 50 -7.25 -2.36 19.37
C PHE A 50 -6.52 -3.22 20.42
N LYS A 51 -5.88 -4.32 20.00
CA LYS A 51 -5.04 -5.14 20.87
C LYS A 51 -3.86 -4.34 21.42
N ASN A 52 -3.09 -3.66 20.57
CA ASN A 52 -1.99 -2.80 21.00
C ASN A 52 -2.45 -1.68 21.95
N TYR A 53 -3.69 -1.20 21.80
CA TYR A 53 -4.27 -0.26 22.75
C TYR A 53 -4.59 -0.93 24.09
N LEU A 54 -5.25 -2.09 24.09
CA LEU A 54 -5.59 -2.84 25.30
C LEU A 54 -4.34 -3.30 26.07
N ASP A 55 -3.29 -3.71 25.36
CA ASP A 55 -2.01 -4.09 25.97
C ASP A 55 -1.33 -2.91 26.69
N VAL A 56 -1.69 -1.66 26.36
CA VAL A 56 -1.15 -0.44 26.97
C VAL A 56 -2.12 0.19 27.99
N VAL A 57 -3.40 -0.11 27.89
CA VAL A 57 -4.49 0.50 28.67
C VAL A 57 -5.34 -0.61 29.26
N SER A 58 -4.73 -1.57 29.96
CA SER A 58 -5.54 -2.62 30.60
C SER A 58 -6.61 -1.92 31.47
N ALA A 59 -7.86 -2.31 31.30
CA ALA A 59 -8.99 -1.59 31.90
C ALA A 59 -8.87 -1.51 33.44
N ASP A 60 -8.17 -2.47 34.03
CA ASP A 60 -7.80 -2.49 35.44
C ASP A 60 -6.77 -1.39 35.77
N GLU A 61 -5.73 -1.17 34.95
CA GLU A 61 -4.77 -0.06 35.14
C GLU A 61 -5.42 1.31 34.95
N ALA A 62 -6.37 1.45 34.02
CA ALA A 62 -7.09 2.71 33.80
C ALA A 62 -8.05 3.04 34.95
N GLN A 63 -8.68 2.00 35.55
CA GLN A 63 -9.56 2.13 36.70
C GLN A 63 -8.77 2.37 37.99
N GLU A 64 -7.63 1.70 38.16
CA GLU A 64 -6.67 1.93 39.24
C GLU A 64 -6.05 3.34 39.15
N LEU A 65 -5.76 3.84 37.93
CA LEU A 65 -5.36 5.24 37.71
C LEU A 65 -6.43 6.24 38.17
N LEU A 66 -7.69 5.96 37.86
CA LEU A 66 -8.80 6.84 38.18
C LEU A 66 -9.04 6.89 39.70
N GLU A 67 -8.92 5.73 40.36
CA GLU A 67 -8.98 5.62 41.81
C GLU A 67 -7.77 6.28 42.50
N GLU A 68 -6.54 6.06 42.03
CA GLU A 68 -5.33 6.70 42.55
C GLU A 68 -5.36 8.23 42.37
N LEU A 69 -5.85 8.72 41.22
CA LEU A 69 -6.04 10.16 40.98
C LEU A 69 -7.13 10.75 41.87
N LEU A 70 -8.26 10.06 42.06
CA LEU A 70 -9.35 10.51 42.93
C LEU A 70 -8.96 10.51 44.41
N VAL A 71 -8.13 9.56 44.84
CA VAL A 71 -7.56 9.49 46.20
C VAL A 71 -6.50 10.57 46.39
N GLY A 72 -5.59 10.75 45.42
CA GLY A 72 -4.55 11.78 45.44
C GLY A 72 -5.09 13.21 45.39
N LEU A 73 -6.19 13.45 44.68
CA LEU A 73 -6.88 14.75 44.65
C LEU A 73 -7.61 15.09 45.96
N ARG A 74 -8.03 14.09 46.74
CA ARG A 74 -8.68 14.27 48.04
C ARG A 74 -7.68 14.50 49.19
N MET A 75 -6.41 14.19 48.99
CA MET A 75 -5.34 14.28 49.99
C MET A 75 -4.29 15.32 49.54
N THR A 76 -4.48 16.60 49.83
CA THR A 76 -3.46 17.65 49.59
C THR A 76 -2.45 17.73 50.75
N PRO A 77 -1.24 18.32 50.62
CA PRO A 77 -0.51 18.81 49.44
C PRO A 77 0.94 18.26 49.41
N SER A 78 1.23 17.23 48.64
CA SER A 78 2.63 16.94 48.24
C SER A 78 2.65 16.60 46.76
N ILE A 79 2.51 17.66 45.97
CA ILE A 79 2.39 17.61 44.52
C ILE A 79 3.60 16.89 43.90
N ASP A 80 4.80 17.00 44.47
CA ASP A 80 6.03 16.56 43.82
C ASP A 80 6.23 15.03 43.70
N LEU A 81 5.73 14.23 44.65
CA LEU A 81 5.88 12.75 44.61
C LEU A 81 4.76 12.06 43.82
N LEU A 82 3.53 12.58 43.91
CA LEU A 82 2.40 12.13 43.09
C LEU A 82 2.52 12.61 41.64
N SER A 83 3.10 13.80 41.41
CA SER A 83 3.33 14.35 40.06
C SER A 83 4.20 13.43 39.22
N ASN A 84 5.29 12.88 39.75
CA ASN A 84 6.19 12.05 38.96
C ASN A 84 5.56 10.72 38.52
N ASN A 85 4.81 10.05 39.41
CA ASN A 85 4.07 8.83 39.05
C ASN A 85 2.93 9.10 38.07
N VAL A 86 2.17 10.18 38.29
CA VAL A 86 1.11 10.61 37.37
C VAL A 86 1.69 11.04 36.03
N GLU A 87 2.87 11.66 35.99
CA GLU A 87 3.55 12.09 34.78
C GLU A 87 4.14 10.91 33.98
N GLU A 88 4.72 9.90 34.65
CA GLU A 88 5.15 8.65 34.00
C GLU A 88 3.96 7.88 33.43
N LYS A 89 2.87 7.76 34.17
CA LYS A 89 1.64 7.10 33.71
C LYS A 89 0.90 7.93 32.62
N LEU A 90 0.97 9.26 32.65
CA LEU A 90 0.50 10.11 31.53
C LEU A 90 1.39 9.98 30.29
N LYS A 91 2.70 9.79 30.47
CA LYS A 91 3.62 9.49 29.36
C LYS A 91 3.33 8.13 28.73
N SER A 92 2.98 7.10 29.51
CA SER A 92 2.57 5.80 28.97
C SER A 92 1.25 5.91 28.19
N LEU A 93 0.25 6.62 28.73
CA LEU A 93 -1.03 6.92 28.05
C LEU A 93 -0.83 7.72 26.75
N LYS A 94 0.03 8.74 26.78
CA LYS A 94 0.44 9.49 25.57
C LYS A 94 1.14 8.58 24.55
N GLY A 95 1.93 7.62 25.03
CA GLY A 95 2.54 6.57 24.21
C GLY A 95 1.50 5.66 23.56
N GLY A 96 0.49 5.21 24.31
CA GLY A 96 -0.62 4.37 23.82
C GLY A 96 -1.51 5.09 22.81
N LEU A 97 -1.82 6.38 23.06
CA LEU A 97 -2.59 7.20 22.12
C LEU A 97 -1.81 7.42 20.81
N LYS A 98 -0.49 7.59 20.90
CA LYS A 98 0.39 7.67 19.74
C LYS A 98 0.43 6.35 18.96
N ALA A 99 0.48 5.20 19.65
CA ALA A 99 0.43 3.88 19.01
C ALA A 99 -0.90 3.64 18.26
N LEU A 100 -2.04 4.10 18.82
CA LEU A 100 -3.35 4.11 18.16
C LEU A 100 -3.37 5.02 16.93
N LEU A 101 -2.78 6.21 17.03
CA LEU A 101 -2.69 7.15 15.93
C LEU A 101 -1.82 6.58 14.79
N ASP A 102 -0.67 6.00 15.14
CA ASP A 102 0.25 5.34 14.22
C ASP A 102 -0.42 4.14 13.54
N SER A 103 -1.33 3.43 14.21
CA SER A 103 -2.03 2.27 13.66
C SER A 103 -3.23 2.64 12.77
N LEU A 104 -3.98 3.70 13.10
CA LEU A 104 -4.96 4.30 12.18
C LEU A 104 -4.28 4.74 10.88
N ASN A 105 -3.07 5.30 11.02
CA ASN A 105 -2.20 5.65 9.90
C ASN A 105 -1.84 4.43 9.02
N ILE A 106 -1.71 3.20 9.58
CA ILE A 106 -1.44 1.98 8.80
C ILE A 106 -2.60 1.66 7.85
N THR A 107 -3.85 1.85 8.28
CA THR A 107 -5.02 1.60 7.43
C THR A 107 -5.10 2.59 6.28
N ASP A 108 -4.79 3.87 6.56
CA ASP A 108 -4.72 4.90 5.53
C ASP A 108 -3.56 4.68 4.56
N LEU A 109 -2.41 4.24 5.06
CA LEU A 109 -1.25 3.88 4.26
C LEU A 109 -1.53 2.67 3.36
N LEU A 110 -2.24 1.65 3.87
CA LEU A 110 -2.73 0.51 3.08
C LEU A 110 -3.67 0.99 1.97
N ASN A 111 -4.65 1.84 2.28
CA ASN A 111 -5.57 2.41 1.29
C ASN A 111 -4.80 3.19 0.21
N ALA A 112 -3.84 4.03 0.61
CA ALA A 112 -3.03 4.83 -0.31
C ALA A 112 -2.22 3.96 -1.27
N TYR A 113 -1.55 2.92 -0.77
CA TYR A 113 -0.81 1.98 -1.61
C TYR A 113 -1.74 1.19 -2.53
N TYR A 114 -2.90 0.78 -2.05
CA TYR A 114 -3.87 0.05 -2.88
C TYR A 114 -4.42 0.90 -4.03
N ILE A 115 -4.82 2.14 -3.74
CA ILE A 115 -5.30 3.09 -4.75
C ILE A 115 -4.20 3.39 -5.76
N SER A 116 -2.97 3.64 -5.30
CA SER A 116 -1.81 3.89 -6.17
C SER A 116 -1.51 2.69 -7.07
N ALA A 117 -1.53 1.47 -6.52
CA ALA A 117 -1.33 0.25 -7.27
C ALA A 117 -2.42 0.04 -8.33
N LYS A 118 -3.69 0.23 -7.95
CA LYS A 118 -4.85 0.09 -8.84
C LYS A 118 -4.81 1.08 -9.99
N LYS A 119 -4.56 2.36 -9.69
CA LYS A 119 -4.45 3.43 -10.70
C LYS A 119 -3.28 3.16 -11.66
N SER A 120 -2.11 2.80 -11.13
CA SER A 120 -0.94 2.51 -11.96
C SER A 120 -1.16 1.31 -12.88
N ASN A 121 -1.79 0.25 -12.38
CA ASN A 121 -2.13 -0.93 -13.20
C ASN A 121 -3.12 -0.60 -14.32
N GLN A 122 -4.16 0.19 -14.01
CA GLN A 122 -5.16 0.59 -15.03
C GLN A 122 -4.52 1.44 -16.12
N LEU A 123 -3.74 2.45 -15.74
CA LEU A 123 -3.03 3.31 -16.70
C LEU A 123 -1.99 2.52 -17.50
N GLY A 124 -1.25 1.62 -16.85
CA GLY A 124 -0.30 0.73 -17.50
C GLY A 124 -0.97 -0.14 -18.57
N MET A 125 -2.15 -0.71 -18.27
CA MET A 125 -2.87 -1.55 -19.23
C MET A 125 -3.36 -0.73 -20.41
N ILE A 126 -3.94 0.46 -20.15
CA ILE A 126 -4.39 1.38 -21.21
C ILE A 126 -3.23 1.74 -22.13
N MET A 127 -2.08 2.13 -21.58
CA MET A 127 -0.90 2.47 -22.38
C MET A 127 -0.39 1.29 -23.22
N SER A 128 -0.41 0.08 -22.67
CA SER A 128 -0.04 -1.14 -23.42
C SER A 128 -1.00 -1.42 -24.57
N TYR A 129 -2.31 -1.23 -24.39
CA TYR A 129 -3.29 -1.39 -25.48
C TYR A 129 -3.12 -0.32 -26.56
N ILE A 130 -2.92 0.95 -26.17
CA ILE A 130 -2.67 2.03 -27.13
C ILE A 130 -1.36 1.77 -27.90
N SER A 131 -0.31 1.32 -27.20
CA SER A 131 0.94 0.90 -27.84
C SER A 131 0.70 -0.17 -28.90
N LEU A 132 -0.05 -1.22 -28.56
CA LEU A 132 -0.36 -2.30 -29.50
C LEU A 132 -1.13 -1.79 -30.74
N LEU A 133 -2.12 -0.92 -30.54
CA LEU A 133 -2.88 -0.31 -31.64
C LEU A 133 -1.98 0.51 -32.57
N ILE A 134 -1.04 1.28 -32.00
CA ILE A 134 -0.07 2.07 -32.78
C ILE A 134 0.88 1.16 -33.57
N ILE A 135 1.30 0.01 -33.00
CA ILE A 135 2.11 -0.98 -33.74
C ILE A 135 1.31 -1.54 -34.91
N LEU A 136 0.03 -1.88 -34.72
CA LEU A 136 -0.82 -2.37 -35.80
C LEU A 136 -1.00 -1.32 -36.91
N LEU A 137 -1.18 -0.05 -36.54
CA LEU A 137 -1.25 1.07 -37.50
C LEU A 137 0.07 1.26 -38.27
N SER A 138 1.22 0.95 -37.67
CA SER A 138 2.52 1.05 -38.32
C SER A 138 2.72 0.06 -39.49
N ILE A 139 1.90 -0.98 -39.60
CA ILE A 139 1.94 -1.98 -40.68
C ILE A 139 1.45 -1.38 -42.00
N VAL A 140 0.45 -0.50 -41.94
CA VAL A 140 -0.29 0.02 -43.11
C VAL A 140 0.09 1.45 -43.48
N THR A 141 0.90 2.12 -42.66
CA THR A 141 1.22 3.54 -42.82
C THR A 141 2.66 3.77 -43.27
N PRO A 142 2.91 4.80 -44.11
CA PRO A 142 4.26 5.15 -44.56
C PRO A 142 5.13 5.78 -43.45
N LEU A 143 4.53 6.19 -42.32
CA LEU A 143 5.20 6.75 -41.14
C LEU A 143 5.56 5.69 -40.08
N SER A 144 5.80 4.45 -40.51
CA SER A 144 5.98 3.28 -39.64
C SER A 144 7.06 3.45 -38.58
N LEU A 145 8.22 4.04 -38.92
CA LEU A 145 9.32 4.29 -37.95
C LEU A 145 8.94 5.29 -36.86
N PHE A 146 8.20 6.35 -37.19
CA PHE A 146 7.74 7.33 -36.20
C PHE A 146 6.74 6.69 -35.24
N LEU A 147 5.76 5.94 -35.79
CA LEU A 147 4.76 5.23 -34.98
C LEU A 147 5.39 4.16 -34.09
N LEU A 148 6.40 3.44 -34.57
CA LEU A 148 7.17 2.51 -33.76
C LEU A 148 7.85 3.22 -32.59
N GLY A 149 8.45 4.39 -32.81
CA GLY A 149 9.02 5.20 -31.74
C GLY A 149 7.99 5.61 -30.68
N VAL A 150 6.80 6.06 -31.10
CA VAL A 150 5.70 6.41 -30.19
C VAL A 150 5.22 5.19 -29.40
N SER A 151 5.04 4.05 -30.07
CA SER A 151 4.66 2.79 -29.41
C SER A 151 5.69 2.36 -28.36
N LEU A 152 6.98 2.41 -28.69
CA LEU A 152 8.04 2.05 -27.74
C LEU A 152 8.03 2.96 -26.51
N GLY A 153 7.82 4.27 -26.69
CA GLY A 153 7.66 5.21 -25.58
C GLY A 153 6.49 4.86 -24.66
N LEU A 154 5.33 4.51 -25.23
CA LEU A 154 4.17 4.03 -24.45
C LEU A 154 4.46 2.69 -23.76
N GLY A 155 5.16 1.78 -24.43
CA GLY A 155 5.61 0.51 -23.88
C GLY A 155 6.50 0.70 -22.64
N ILE A 156 7.49 1.57 -22.71
CA ILE A 156 8.36 1.91 -21.57
C ILE A 156 7.55 2.53 -20.42
N ASN A 157 6.67 3.49 -20.70
CA ASN A 157 5.82 4.09 -19.68
C ASN A 157 4.91 3.07 -18.99
N SER A 158 4.35 2.13 -19.75
CA SER A 158 3.52 1.08 -19.19
C SER A 158 4.30 0.11 -18.30
N LEU A 159 5.58 -0.17 -18.63
CA LEU A 159 6.48 -0.96 -17.77
C LEU A 159 6.83 -0.22 -16.48
N TYR A 160 7.05 1.10 -16.55
CA TYR A 160 7.25 1.92 -15.36
C TYR A 160 6.02 1.87 -14.43
N LEU A 161 4.82 1.98 -15.00
CA LEU A 161 3.57 1.86 -14.24
C LEU A 161 3.34 0.46 -13.67
N LEU A 162 3.74 -0.59 -14.39
CA LEU A 162 3.77 -1.97 -13.90
C LEU A 162 4.67 -2.07 -12.66
N LEU A 163 5.91 -1.56 -12.74
CA LEU A 163 6.86 -1.58 -11.62
C LEU A 163 6.30 -0.81 -10.41
N ASN A 164 5.74 0.38 -10.62
CA ASN A 164 5.14 1.16 -9.54
C ASN A 164 3.97 0.42 -8.88
N SER A 165 3.12 -0.23 -9.68
CA SER A 165 2.02 -1.04 -9.15
C SER A 165 2.55 -2.22 -8.34
N TYR A 166 3.54 -2.93 -8.86
CA TYR A 166 4.18 -4.07 -8.22
C TYR A 166 4.82 -3.69 -6.87
N VAL A 167 5.58 -2.58 -6.82
CA VAL A 167 6.21 -2.09 -5.59
C VAL A 167 5.17 -1.76 -4.52
N ASN A 168 4.06 -1.11 -4.89
CA ASN A 168 2.99 -0.79 -3.94
C ASN A 168 2.28 -2.06 -3.43
N ILE A 169 2.11 -3.07 -4.28
CA ILE A 169 1.60 -4.39 -3.89
C ILE A 169 2.56 -5.07 -2.90
N GLU A 170 3.87 -5.04 -3.15
CA GLU A 170 4.85 -5.59 -2.20
C GLU A 170 4.83 -4.86 -0.85
N LYS A 171 4.63 -3.55 -0.84
CA LYS A 171 4.47 -2.78 0.41
C LYS A 171 3.23 -3.25 1.19
N ILE A 172 2.11 -3.48 0.51
CA ILE A 172 0.89 -4.05 1.12
C ILE A 172 1.18 -5.44 1.70
N GLU A 173 1.86 -6.31 0.94
CA GLU A 173 2.23 -7.65 1.44
C GLU A 173 3.14 -7.59 2.67
N LYS A 174 4.11 -6.66 2.71
CA LYS A 174 4.98 -6.46 3.87
C LYS A 174 4.18 -6.04 5.10
N ILE A 175 3.24 -5.11 4.96
CA ILE A 175 2.37 -4.67 6.05
C ILE A 175 1.49 -5.84 6.52
N LYS A 176 0.91 -6.60 5.59
CA LYS A 176 0.12 -7.80 5.91
C LYS A 176 0.92 -8.81 6.75
N ARG A 177 2.19 -9.06 6.39
CA ARG A 177 3.05 -9.97 7.17
C ARG A 177 3.30 -9.44 8.58
N LYS A 178 3.59 -8.14 8.73
CA LYS A 178 3.76 -7.48 10.03
C LYS A 178 2.50 -7.52 10.90
N LEU A 179 1.33 -7.31 10.32
CA LEU A 179 0.06 -7.37 11.04
C LEU A 179 -0.25 -8.79 11.52
N LYS A 180 0.10 -9.81 10.73
CA LYS A 180 -0.06 -11.21 11.14
C LYS A 180 0.85 -11.60 12.30
N THR A 181 2.10 -11.13 12.33
CA THR A 181 3.01 -11.43 13.43
C THR A 181 2.53 -10.79 14.74
N LEU A 182 2.09 -9.52 14.70
CA LEU A 182 1.56 -8.80 15.87
C LEU A 182 0.31 -9.44 16.51
N LEU A 183 -0.48 -10.17 15.72
CA LEU A 183 -1.68 -10.86 16.23
C LEU A 183 -1.38 -12.26 16.80
N LEU A 184 -0.27 -12.88 16.40
CA LEU A 184 0.10 -14.26 16.79
C LEU A 184 1.05 -14.32 17.98
N GLU A 185 1.78 -13.23 18.26
CA GLU A 185 2.50 -12.98 19.51
C GLU A 185 1.53 -12.51 20.60
#